data_AF-A0A969YVB9-F1
#
_entry.id   AF-A0A969YVB9-F1
#
_cell.length_a   1.000
_cell.length_b   1.000
_cell.length_c   1.000
_cell.angle_alpha   90.00
_cell.angle_beta   90.00
_cell.angle_gamma   90.00
#
_symmetry.space_group_name_H-M   'P 1'
#
loop_
_entity.id
_entity.type
_entity.pdbx_description
1 polymer ?
#
loop_
_entity_poly.entity_id
_entity_poly.type
_entity_poly.pdbx_seq_one_letter_code
_entity_poly.pdbx_strand_id
1 'polypeptide(L)'
;MVFTIPQELNPLVFQNQKLLYSLLLQAAGYTLLELSRDSKFLGATIGVTSVLHTWGQNLSFHPHVHCIVPGGGRSPFCPFEKKVLYPGEGSFQKV
;
A
#
# COMPACT_ATOMS: atom_id res chain seq x y z
N MET A 1 -2.74 -4.38 2.89
CA MET A 1 -3.32 -3.20 2.19
C MET A 1 -3.20 -3.43 0.70
N VAL A 2 -4.21 -3.08 -0.10
CA VAL A 2 -4.18 -3.25 -1.57
C VAL A 2 -4.50 -1.92 -2.24
N PHE A 3 -3.70 -1.53 -3.23
CA PHE A 3 -3.92 -0.35 -4.07
C PHE A 3 -4.15 -0.79 -5.51
N THR A 4 -5.26 -0.38 -6.12
CA THR A 4 -5.68 -0.85 -7.44
C THR A 4 -5.90 0.34 -8.36
N ILE A 5 -5.42 0.25 -9.60
CA ILE A 5 -5.70 1.25 -10.62
C ILE A 5 -7.13 1.03 -11.16
N PRO A 6 -7.95 2.09 -11.32
CA PRO A 6 -9.24 2.01 -11.99
C PRO A 6 -9.15 1.38 -13.39
N GLN A 7 -10.10 0.51 -13.72
CA GLN A 7 -10.07 -0.28 -14.95
C GLN A 7 -10.07 0.60 -16.23
N GLU A 8 -10.66 1.78 -16.17
CA GLU A 8 -10.71 2.76 -17.25
C GLU A 8 -9.32 3.22 -17.69
N LEU A 9 -8.34 3.16 -16.78
CA LEU A 9 -6.94 3.54 -17.05
C LEU A 9 -6.09 2.37 -17.54
N ASN A 10 -6.62 1.16 -17.61
CA ASN A 10 -5.87 -0.01 -18.06
C ASN A 10 -5.19 0.17 -19.43
N PRO A 11 -5.83 0.73 -20.47
CA PRO A 11 -5.16 0.94 -21.76
C PRO A 11 -3.94 1.85 -21.64
N LEU A 12 -4.02 2.90 -20.80
CA LEU A 12 -2.92 3.83 -20.55
C LEU A 12 -1.78 3.15 -19.81
N VAL A 13 -2.09 2.35 -18.78
CA VAL A 13 -1.12 1.57 -18.00
C VAL A 13 -0.43 0.53 -18.86
N PHE A 14 -1.19 -0.18 -19.70
CA PHE A 14 -0.66 -1.22 -20.58
C PHE A 14 0.36 -0.67 -21.58
N GLN A 15 0.17 0.56 -22.06
CA GLN A 15 1.10 1.22 -22.99
C GLN A 15 2.32 1.85 -22.29
N ASN A 16 2.21 2.21 -21.01
CA ASN A 16 3.26 2.97 -20.28
C ASN A 16 3.71 2.25 -19.00
N GLN A 17 3.86 0.93 -19.07
CA GLN A 17 4.05 0.03 -17.92
C GLN A 17 5.17 0.48 -16.98
N LYS A 18 6.38 0.72 -17.49
CA LYS A 18 7.53 1.09 -16.65
C LYS A 18 7.25 2.35 -15.81
N LEU A 19 6.69 3.38 -16.42
CA LEU A 19 6.39 4.64 -15.76
C LEU A 19 5.25 4.46 -14.76
N LEU A 20 4.12 3.88 -15.19
CA LEU A 20 2.91 3.82 -14.38
C LEU A 20 2.98 2.78 -13.27
N TYR A 21 3.71 1.67 -13.45
CA TYR A 21 4.00 0.74 -12.36
C TYR A 21 4.90 1.36 -11.29
N SER A 22 5.92 2.11 -11.72
CA SER A 22 6.79 2.84 -10.79
C SER A 22 5.99 3.88 -10.01
N LEU A 23 5.11 4.62 -10.67
CA LEU A 23 4.23 5.60 -10.03
C LEU A 23 3.24 4.94 -9.06
N LEU A 24 2.63 3.81 -9.42
CA LEU A 24 1.72 3.09 -8.54
C LEU A 24 2.41 2.64 -7.24
N LEU A 25 3.61 2.05 -7.35
CA LEU A 25 4.40 1.63 -6.19
C LEU A 25 4.79 2.83 -5.31
N GLN A 26 5.24 3.93 -5.93
CA GLN A 26 5.61 5.14 -5.20
C GLN A 26 4.41 5.79 -4.51
N ALA A 27 3.26 5.89 -5.19
CA ALA A 27 2.05 6.48 -4.63
C ALA A 27 1.53 5.65 -3.45
N ALA A 28 1.52 4.32 -3.57
CA ALA A 28 1.14 3.42 -2.47
C ALA A 28 2.07 3.59 -1.26
N GLY A 29 3.38 3.62 -1.48
CA GLY A 29 4.37 3.83 -0.43
C GLY A 29 4.27 5.20 0.25
N TYR A 30 4.11 6.26 -0.55
CA TYR A 30 3.93 7.63 -0.05
C TYR A 30 2.69 7.74 0.83
N THR A 31 1.55 7.22 0.37
CA THR A 31 0.27 7.25 1.10
C THR A 31 0.41 6.55 2.46
N LEU A 32 1.03 5.36 2.48
CA LEU A 32 1.25 4.61 3.71
C LEU A 32 2.16 5.35 4.69
N LEU A 33 3.26 5.92 4.19
CA LEU A 33 4.20 6.67 5.02
C LEU A 33 3.57 7.96 5.58
N GLU A 34 2.82 8.68 4.76
CA GLU A 34 2.11 9.90 5.16
C GLU A 34 1.10 9.60 6.28
N LEU A 35 0.22 8.62 6.08
CA LEU A 35 -0.77 8.24 7.09
C LEU A 35 -0.13 7.68 8.35
N SER A 36 0.95 6.91 8.24
CA SER A 36 1.62 6.33 9.41
C SER A 36 2.24 7.38 10.33
N ARG A 37 2.71 8.50 9.77
CA ARG A 37 3.36 9.58 10.52
C ARG A 37 2.38 10.51 11.23
N ASP A 38 1.14 10.57 10.77
CA ASP A 38 0.10 11.32 11.44
C ASP A 38 -0.26 10.65 12.78
N SER A 39 -0.18 11.43 13.86
CA SER A 39 -0.42 10.99 15.25
C SER A 39 -1.87 10.57 15.50
N LYS A 40 -2.81 11.05 14.67
CA LYS A 40 -4.20 10.57 14.68
C LYS A 40 -4.26 9.07 14.39
N PHE A 41 -3.42 8.59 13.49
CA PHE A 41 -3.26 7.18 13.17
C PHE A 41 -2.15 6.58 14.04
N LEU A 42 -0.99 6.24 13.47
CA LEU A 42 0.08 5.55 14.18
C LEU A 42 1.09 6.52 14.84
N GLY A 43 1.38 7.67 14.25
CA GLY A 43 2.41 8.59 14.76
C GLY A 43 3.85 8.08 14.64
N ALA A 44 4.11 7.09 13.79
CA ALA A 44 5.43 6.45 13.67
C ALA A 44 5.80 6.16 12.21
N THR A 45 7.10 6.11 11.91
CA THR A 45 7.57 5.69 10.58
C THR A 45 7.58 4.17 10.48
N ILE A 46 6.86 3.64 9.50
CA ILE A 46 6.78 2.19 9.21
C ILE A 46 7.78 1.77 8.14
N GLY A 47 8.11 0.48 8.13
CA GLY A 47 8.60 -0.21 6.93
C GLY A 47 7.42 -0.82 6.16
N VAL A 48 7.53 -0.96 4.84
CA VAL A 48 6.49 -1.57 4.00
C VAL A 48 7.16 -2.51 3.00
N THR A 49 6.59 -3.71 2.84
CA THR A 49 6.94 -4.61 1.74
C THR A 49 5.80 -4.59 0.72
N SER A 50 6.10 -4.17 -0.50
CA SER A 50 5.12 -4.02 -1.59
C SER A 50 5.40 -4.97 -2.74
N VAL A 51 4.37 -5.62 -3.27
CA VAL A 51 4.42 -6.52 -4.42
C VAL A 51 3.43 -6.04 -5.47
N LEU A 52 3.93 -5.81 -6.69
CA LEU A 52 3.10 -5.46 -7.85
C LEU A 52 2.57 -6.71 -8.53
N HIS A 53 1.26 -6.79 -8.70
CA HIS A 53 0.56 -7.80 -9.49
C HIS A 53 -0.09 -7.12 -10.70
N THR A 54 0.02 -7.71 -11.88
CA THR A 54 -0.51 -7.15 -13.13
C THR A 54 -1.74 -7.88 -13.67
N TRP A 55 -2.07 -9.04 -13.09
CA TRP A 55 -3.16 -9.90 -13.53
C TRP A 55 -4.12 -10.22 -12.38
N GLY A 56 -5.41 -10.24 -12.68
CA GLY A 56 -6.46 -10.73 -11.79
C GLY A 56 -6.60 -12.25 -11.83
N GLN A 57 -7.44 -12.80 -10.96
CA GLN A 57 -7.69 -14.26 -10.88
C GLN A 57 -8.21 -14.85 -12.20
N ASN A 58 -8.96 -14.08 -12.98
CA ASN A 58 -9.48 -14.47 -14.29
C ASN A 58 -8.53 -14.14 -15.45
N LEU A 59 -7.25 -13.83 -15.17
CA LEU A 59 -6.24 -13.41 -16.14
C LEU A 59 -6.65 -12.14 -16.94
N SER A 60 -7.51 -11.29 -16.36
CA SER A 60 -7.70 -9.94 -16.87
C SER A 60 -6.53 -9.04 -16.44
N PHE A 61 -6.16 -8.09 -17.30
CA PHE A 61 -5.16 -7.09 -16.95
C PHE A 61 -5.71 -6.21 -15.81
N HIS A 62 -5.08 -6.30 -14.64
CA HIS A 62 -5.56 -5.69 -13.40
C HIS A 62 -4.36 -5.29 -12.53
N PRO A 63 -3.67 -4.18 -12.85
CA PRO A 63 -2.52 -3.71 -12.10
C PRO A 63 -2.91 -3.25 -10.69
N HIS A 64 -2.36 -3.92 -9.68
CA HIS A 64 -2.57 -3.63 -8.27
C HIS A 64 -1.32 -3.94 -7.43
N VAL A 65 -1.16 -3.25 -6.30
CA VAL A 65 -0.03 -3.45 -5.38
C VAL A 65 -0.55 -3.97 -4.05
N HIS A 66 -0.01 -5.12 -3.64
CA HIS A 66 -0.18 -5.66 -2.29
C HIS A 66 0.90 -5.11 -1.37
N CYS A 67 0.50 -4.44 -0.30
CA CYS A 67 1.39 -3.89 0.71
C CYS A 67 1.19 -4.62 2.04
N ILE A 68 2.25 -5.26 2.53
CA ILE A 68 2.34 -5.80 3.88
C ILE A 68 2.88 -4.70 4.79
N VAL A 69 2.12 -4.37 5.81
CA VAL A 69 2.40 -3.28 6.73
C VAL A 69 2.49 -3.84 8.15
N PRO A 70 3.61 -3.62 8.88
CA PRO A 70 3.73 -4.06 10.26
C PRO A 70 2.75 -3.31 11.16
N GLY A 71 2.31 -3.93 12.24
CA GLY A 71 1.40 -3.33 13.23
C GLY A 71 2.04 -2.26 14.14
N GLY A 72 3.16 -1.67 13.72
CA GLY A 72 3.91 -0.69 14.49
C GLY A 72 5.07 -0.10 13.70
N GLY A 73 5.66 0.97 14.24
CA GLY A 73 6.73 1.71 13.58
C GLY A 73 7.69 2.38 14.56
N ARG A 74 8.70 3.06 14.03
CA ARG A 74 9.69 3.81 14.80
C ARG A 74 9.17 5.23 15.06
N SER A 75 8.99 5.61 16.31
CA SER A 75 8.65 6.99 16.68
C SER A 75 9.86 7.74 17.26
N PRO A 76 9.84 9.08 17.34
CA PRO A 76 10.98 9.87 17.82
C PRO A 76 11.29 9.65 19.31
N PHE A 77 10.26 9.33 20.11
CA PHE A 77 10.34 9.25 21.57
C PHE A 77 10.30 7.81 22.09
N CYS A 78 9.71 6.88 21.33
CA CYS A 78 9.68 5.46 21.64
C CYS A 78 10.28 4.67 20.46
N PRO A 79 11.24 3.75 20.69
CA PRO A 79 11.83 2.97 19.61
C PRO A 79 10.82 2.16 18.80
N PHE A 80 9.70 1.77 19.42
CA PHE A 80 8.64 1.01 18.76
C PHE A 80 7.26 1.37 19.33
N GLU A 81 6.42 1.96 18.48
CA GLU A 81 5.05 2.32 18.82
C GLU A 81 4.07 1.33 18.19
N LYS A 82 3.26 0.67 19.02
CA LYS A 82 2.23 -0.29 18.60
C LYS A 82 0.88 0.41 18.57
N LYS A 83 0.36 0.65 17.36
CA LYS A 83 -0.99 1.17 17.14
C LYS A 83 -1.47 0.68 15.78
N VAL A 84 -2.75 0.35 15.67
CA VAL A 84 -3.29 -0.11 14.39
C VAL A 84 -3.42 1.09 13.46
N LEU A 85 -2.85 0.97 12.26
CA LEU A 85 -2.87 2.03 11.25
C LEU A 85 -4.29 2.40 10.77
N TYR A 86 -5.25 1.49 10.95
CA TYR A 86 -6.68 1.71 10.67
C TYR A 86 -7.56 1.13 11.80
N PRO A 87 -8.55 1.89 12.31
CA PRO A 87 -9.55 1.38 13.23
C PRO A 87 -10.62 0.62 12.42
N GLY A 88 -10.33 -0.62 12.04
CA GLY A 88 -11.29 -1.54 11.45
C GLY A 88 -11.15 -2.89 12.12
N GLU A 89 -12.26 -3.47 12.59
CA GLU A 89 -12.26 -4.84 13.09
C GLU A 89 -11.63 -5.76 12.04
N GLY A 90 -10.61 -6.49 12.47
CA GLY A 90 -9.72 -7.22 11.59
C GLY A 90 -10.47 -8.22 10.70
N SER A 91 -10.46 -7.97 9.41
CA SER A 91 -10.38 -9.04 8.42
C SER A 91 -9.06 -8.89 7.69
N PHE A 92 -8.04 -9.57 8.21
CA PHE A 92 -6.89 -9.92 7.41
C PHE A 92 -7.42 -10.75 6.24
N GLN A 93 -7.61 -10.13 5.08
CA GLN A 93 -7.78 -10.88 3.84
C GLN A 93 -6.49 -11.69 3.67
N LYS A 94 -6.59 -12.99 3.94
CA LYS A 94 -5.66 -13.97 3.42
C LYS A 94 -5.61 -13.76 1.92
N VAL A 95 -4.42 -13.46 1.42
CA VAL A 95 -4.09 -13.59 0.01
C VAL A 95 -4.20 -15.07 -0.36
#